data_AF-K0NQA4-F1
#
_entry.id   AF-K0NQA4-F1
#
_cell.length_a   1.000
_cell.length_b   1.000
_cell.length_c   1.000
_cell.angle_alpha   90.00
_cell.angle_beta   90.00
_cell.angle_gamma   90.00
#
_symmetry.space_group_name_H-M   'P 1'
#
loop_
_entity.id
_entity.type
_entity.pdbx_description
1 polymer ?
#
loop_
_entity_poly.entity_id
_entity_poly.type
_entity_poly.pdbx_seq_one_letter_code
_entity_poly.pdbx_strand_id
1 'polypeptide(L)'
;MKRLTEKKLTALREKKKKQQSATERSKVLICGGTGCHATGSIAVKNALTDEIKKKSLSKKVDVIETGCNGFCALGPLMVVEPDGIFYTKLSCEDIPELVEEQLMNHITVDRLLFKDPITKKRIARQDDIAFFSHQMPRALRNKGLIDPENIDDYIAQDGYLALAKTLNKMSPEQIVDEMKKSGIRGRGGAGFPTGLKWDFARQSKEEVKYVLCNADEGDPGAFMDRSILEADPHCLLEGMTIAAIAIQASKGYIYCRTEYQLAIKRLEIAITQAKSYGLLGKDILNTGYSGPQCQDSFSFNLSVIFHFENVRNSVSRFGVQICFGD
;
A
#
# COMPACT_ATOMS: atom_id res chain seq x y z
N MET A 1 -23.79 -0.94 4.07
CA MET A 1 -22.33 -1.12 3.97
C MET A 1 -21.92 -2.37 4.70
N LYS A 2 -21.06 -3.21 4.08
CA LYS A 2 -20.79 -4.58 4.52
C LYS A 2 -19.67 -4.59 5.57
N ARG A 3 -19.99 -4.20 6.81
CA ARG A 3 -19.05 -4.28 7.94
C ARG A 3 -18.53 -5.73 8.08
N LEU A 4 -17.21 -5.86 8.09
CA LEU A 4 -16.53 -7.14 8.20
C LEU A 4 -16.44 -7.59 9.66
N THR A 5 -16.36 -8.90 9.82
CA THR A 5 -15.89 -9.58 11.03
C THR A 5 -14.62 -10.34 10.66
N GLU A 6 -13.83 -10.83 11.63
CA GLU A 6 -12.64 -11.66 11.34
C GLU A 6 -12.96 -12.83 10.39
N LYS A 7 -14.09 -13.53 10.62
CA LYS A 7 -14.55 -14.62 9.76
C LYS A 7 -14.85 -14.16 8.34
N LYS A 8 -15.54 -13.01 8.19
CA LYS A 8 -15.86 -12.45 6.86
C LYS A 8 -14.64 -11.92 6.13
N LEU A 9 -13.68 -11.34 6.86
CA LEU A 9 -12.40 -10.88 6.32
C LEU A 9 -11.60 -12.07 5.76
N THR A 10 -11.48 -13.15 6.56
CA THR A 10 -10.80 -14.38 6.13
C THR A 10 -11.47 -14.99 4.90
N ALA A 11 -12.81 -15.11 4.91
CA ALA A 11 -13.55 -15.62 3.76
C ALA A 11 -13.40 -14.73 2.51
N LEU A 12 -13.33 -13.40 2.68
CA LEU A 12 -13.11 -12.46 1.58
C LEU A 12 -11.70 -12.62 1.00
N ARG A 13 -10.66 -12.70 1.85
CA ARG A 13 -9.29 -13.01 1.44
C ARG A 13 -9.24 -14.29 0.61
N GLU A 14 -9.74 -15.41 1.13
CA GLU A 14 -9.68 -16.69 0.41
C GLU A 14 -10.42 -16.63 -0.92
N LYS A 15 -11.60 -15.98 -0.94
CA LYS A 15 -12.35 -15.76 -2.17
C LYS A 15 -11.55 -14.95 -3.19
N LYS A 16 -10.94 -13.85 -2.77
CA LYS A 16 -10.19 -12.94 -3.66
C LYS A 16 -8.88 -13.55 -4.13
N LYS A 17 -8.16 -14.23 -3.24
CA LYS A 17 -6.95 -14.99 -3.60
C LYS A 17 -7.24 -16.08 -4.62
N LYS A 18 -8.34 -16.84 -4.42
CA LYS A 18 -8.80 -17.83 -5.42
C LYS A 18 -9.21 -17.17 -6.73
N GLN A 19 -9.89 -16.02 -6.71
CA GLN A 19 -10.20 -15.28 -7.93
C GLN A 19 -8.93 -14.80 -8.65
N GLN A 20 -7.92 -14.36 -7.92
CA GLN A 20 -6.65 -13.92 -8.49
C GLN A 20 -5.79 -15.08 -9.03
N SER A 21 -5.92 -16.29 -8.49
CA SER A 21 -5.14 -17.48 -8.90
C SER A 21 -5.84 -18.39 -9.90
N ALA A 22 -7.18 -18.40 -9.91
CA ALA A 22 -7.99 -19.28 -10.76
C ALA A 22 -8.35 -18.64 -12.11
N THR A 23 -7.96 -17.39 -12.37
CA THR A 23 -8.16 -16.75 -13.66
C THR A 23 -7.14 -17.28 -14.66
N GLU A 24 -7.62 -17.94 -15.72
CA GLU A 24 -6.89 -18.12 -17.00
C GLU A 24 -6.63 -16.77 -17.71
N ARG A 25 -6.77 -15.65 -17.00
CA ARG A 25 -6.68 -14.29 -17.52
C ARG A 25 -5.29 -13.75 -17.26
N SER A 26 -4.66 -13.25 -18.31
CA SER A 26 -3.42 -12.49 -18.16
C SER A 26 -3.71 -11.18 -17.43
N LYS A 27 -2.86 -10.82 -16.46
CA LYS A 27 -2.94 -9.52 -15.82
C LYS A 27 -1.83 -8.65 -16.36
N VAL A 28 -2.21 -7.47 -16.82
CA VAL A 28 -1.29 -6.46 -17.30
C VAL A 28 -1.21 -5.38 -16.23
N LEU A 29 -0.12 -5.41 -15.48
CA LEU A 29 0.14 -4.54 -14.34
C LEU A 29 0.91 -3.31 -14.84
N ILE A 30 0.23 -2.17 -14.96
CA ILE A 30 0.81 -0.90 -15.43
C ILE A 30 1.21 -0.06 -14.22
N CYS A 31 2.46 0.38 -14.16
CA CYS A 31 2.93 1.22 -13.06
C CYS A 31 2.23 2.59 -13.05
N GLY A 32 1.46 2.87 -12.01
CA GLY A 32 0.71 4.09 -11.78
C GLY A 32 1.23 4.90 -10.59
N GLY A 33 2.53 4.88 -10.33
CA GLY A 33 3.18 5.82 -9.41
C GLY A 33 3.50 7.15 -10.09
N THR A 34 3.67 8.22 -9.32
CA THR A 34 3.93 9.58 -9.81
C THR A 34 5.03 9.65 -10.88
N GLY A 35 6.12 8.90 -10.72
CA GLY A 35 7.21 8.86 -11.70
C GLY A 35 6.78 8.30 -13.07
N CYS A 36 5.97 7.24 -13.09
CA CYS A 36 5.47 6.66 -14.35
C CYS A 36 4.34 7.49 -14.96
N HIS A 37 3.49 8.11 -14.13
CA HIS A 37 2.50 9.08 -14.62
C HIS A 37 3.19 10.24 -15.34
N ALA A 38 4.25 10.78 -14.75
CA ALA A 38 5.04 11.86 -15.34
C ALA A 38 5.70 11.47 -16.67
N THR A 39 6.03 10.19 -16.87
CA THR A 39 6.57 9.67 -18.13
C THR A 39 5.50 9.14 -19.10
N GLY A 40 4.20 9.35 -18.83
CA GLY A 40 3.11 9.05 -19.77
C GLY A 40 2.37 7.73 -19.55
N SER A 41 2.52 7.05 -18.41
CA SER A 41 1.87 5.73 -18.20
C SER A 41 0.34 5.77 -18.24
N ILE A 42 -0.29 6.92 -17.93
CA ILE A 42 -1.74 7.10 -18.06
C ILE A 42 -2.20 6.94 -19.51
N ALA A 43 -1.48 7.57 -20.45
CA ALA A 43 -1.80 7.48 -21.87
C ALA A 43 -1.59 6.04 -22.39
N VAL A 44 -0.49 5.40 -21.97
CA VAL A 44 -0.19 4.00 -22.27
C VAL A 44 -1.30 3.08 -21.76
N LYS A 45 -1.77 3.25 -20.52
CA LYS A 45 -2.89 2.47 -19.94
C LYS A 45 -4.18 2.61 -20.74
N ASN A 46 -4.50 3.84 -21.16
CA ASN A 46 -5.71 4.11 -21.94
C ASN A 46 -5.62 3.45 -23.32
N ALA A 47 -4.50 3.64 -24.02
CA ALA A 47 -4.25 3.00 -25.32
C ALA A 47 -4.33 1.47 -25.22
N LEU A 48 -3.72 0.88 -24.18
CA LEU A 48 -3.79 -0.56 -23.90
C LEU A 48 -5.23 -1.04 -23.69
N THR A 49 -6.00 -0.31 -22.89
CA THR A 49 -7.40 -0.65 -22.60
C THR A 49 -8.26 -0.60 -23.86
N ASP A 50 -8.04 0.37 -24.73
CA ASP A 50 -8.81 0.53 -25.96
C ASP A 50 -8.43 -0.53 -27.01
N GLU A 51 -7.14 -0.86 -27.14
CA GLU A 51 -6.70 -1.90 -28.07
C GLU A 51 -7.16 -3.30 -27.61
N ILE A 52 -7.15 -3.59 -26.30
CA ILE A 52 -7.73 -4.83 -25.73
C ILE A 52 -9.21 -4.96 -26.06
N LYS A 53 -9.98 -3.87 -25.97
CA LYS A 53 -11.40 -3.87 -26.35
C LYS A 53 -11.57 -4.11 -27.85
N LYS A 54 -10.79 -3.42 -28.69
CA LYS A 54 -10.82 -3.55 -30.16
C LYS A 54 -10.51 -4.98 -30.62
N LYS A 55 -9.54 -5.65 -29.97
CA LYS A 55 -9.19 -7.05 -30.24
C LYS A 55 -10.08 -8.06 -29.50
N SER A 56 -11.14 -7.61 -28.81
CA SER A 56 -12.10 -8.45 -28.07
C SER A 56 -11.47 -9.32 -26.96
N LEU A 57 -10.38 -8.84 -26.35
CA LEU A 57 -9.62 -9.55 -25.32
C LEU A 57 -10.09 -9.24 -23.90
N SER A 58 -11.09 -8.38 -23.70
CA SER A 58 -11.54 -7.94 -22.36
C SER A 58 -11.96 -9.07 -21.43
N LYS A 59 -12.39 -10.23 -21.97
CA LYS A 59 -12.72 -11.42 -21.15
C LYS A 59 -11.49 -12.22 -20.71
N LYS A 60 -10.34 -12.04 -21.39
CA LYS A 60 -9.09 -12.78 -21.19
C LYS A 60 -7.99 -11.96 -20.53
N VAL A 61 -8.06 -10.63 -20.59
CA VAL A 61 -7.03 -9.76 -20.03
C VAL A 61 -7.63 -8.80 -19.03
N ASP A 62 -6.98 -8.65 -17.88
CA ASP A 62 -7.23 -7.60 -16.90
C ASP A 62 -6.10 -6.56 -16.98
N VAL A 63 -6.45 -5.28 -17.15
CA VAL A 63 -5.49 -4.17 -17.04
C VAL A 63 -5.64 -3.57 -15.65
N ILE A 64 -4.56 -3.61 -14.87
CA ILE A 64 -4.53 -3.15 -13.48
C ILE A 64 -3.50 -2.03 -13.40
N GLU A 65 -3.93 -0.87 -12.92
CA GLU A 65 -2.99 0.19 -12.58
C GLU A 65 -2.48 -0.04 -11.17
N THR A 66 -1.18 -0.31 -11.04
CA THR A 66 -0.57 -0.61 -9.75
C THR A 66 0.06 0.63 -9.11
N GLY A 67 0.50 0.48 -7.87
CA GLY A 67 1.50 1.38 -7.28
C GLY A 67 2.82 1.45 -8.06
N CYS A 68 3.76 2.23 -7.53
CA CYS A 68 5.12 2.30 -8.06
C CYS A 68 5.80 0.91 -8.08
N ASN A 69 6.37 0.50 -9.21
CA ASN A 69 7.14 -0.74 -9.31
C ASN A 69 8.60 -0.59 -8.78
N GLY A 70 9.12 0.65 -8.79
CA GLY A 70 10.40 1.02 -8.15
C GLY A 70 11.55 1.29 -9.12
N PHE A 71 11.47 0.89 -10.39
CA PHE A 71 12.52 1.19 -11.39
C PHE A 71 12.19 2.44 -12.23
N CYS A 72 11.97 3.57 -11.56
CA CYS A 72 11.42 4.80 -12.18
C CYS A 72 12.23 5.32 -13.40
N ALA A 73 13.54 5.08 -13.45
CA ALA A 73 14.39 5.50 -14.56
C ALA A 73 14.04 4.87 -15.92
N LEU A 74 13.22 3.81 -15.91
CA LEU A 74 12.80 3.06 -17.08
C LEU A 74 11.28 3.18 -17.36
N GLY A 75 10.60 4.08 -16.67
CA GLY A 75 9.16 4.31 -16.88
C GLY A 75 8.83 4.81 -18.30
N PRO A 76 7.58 4.59 -18.78
CA PRO A 76 6.52 3.77 -18.20
C PRO A 76 6.86 2.27 -18.13
N LEU A 77 6.43 1.61 -17.05
CA LEU A 77 6.69 0.20 -16.78
C LEU A 77 5.41 -0.64 -16.85
N MET A 78 5.56 -1.88 -17.27
CA MET A 78 4.47 -2.87 -17.28
C MET A 78 4.99 -4.27 -16.98
N VAL A 79 4.20 -5.04 -16.22
CA VAL A 79 4.44 -6.48 -16.00
C VAL A 79 3.25 -7.26 -16.55
N VAL A 80 3.52 -8.34 -17.27
CA VAL A 80 2.48 -9.29 -17.71
C VAL A 80 2.58 -10.58 -16.90
N GLU A 81 1.56 -10.84 -16.09
CA GLU A 81 1.38 -12.05 -15.30
C GLU A 81 0.57 -13.10 -16.08
N PRO A 82 0.80 -14.41 -15.88
CA PRO A 82 1.64 -15.02 -14.82
C PRO A 82 3.13 -15.20 -15.17
N ASP A 83 3.53 -14.84 -16.39
CA ASP A 83 4.89 -15.08 -16.88
C ASP A 83 5.93 -14.10 -16.30
N GLY A 84 5.47 -13.04 -15.63
CA GLY A 84 6.31 -12.02 -15.01
C GLY A 84 7.12 -11.20 -16.03
N ILE A 85 6.62 -11.05 -17.26
CA ILE A 85 7.35 -10.37 -18.35
C ILE A 85 7.37 -8.87 -18.10
N PHE A 86 8.57 -8.29 -18.00
CA PHE A 86 8.82 -6.91 -17.63
C PHE A 86 9.17 -6.05 -18.86
N TYR A 87 8.29 -5.10 -19.15
CA TYR A 87 8.42 -4.15 -20.24
C TYR A 87 8.77 -2.76 -19.72
N THR A 88 9.62 -2.06 -20.48
CA THR A 88 10.20 -0.76 -20.08
C THR A 88 10.03 0.28 -21.18
N LYS A 89 10.01 1.56 -20.77
CA LYS A 89 9.95 2.74 -21.66
C LYS A 89 8.82 2.67 -22.69
N LEU A 90 7.65 2.18 -22.27
CA LEU A 90 6.51 2.01 -23.16
C LEU A 90 5.98 3.35 -23.66
N SER A 91 5.61 3.40 -24.93
CA SER A 91 4.83 4.49 -25.53
C SER A 91 3.48 4.00 -26.05
N CYS A 92 2.62 4.91 -26.48
CA CYS A 92 1.31 4.57 -27.04
C CYS A 92 1.45 3.79 -28.37
N GLU A 93 2.51 4.07 -29.13
CA GLU A 93 2.80 3.45 -30.43
C GLU A 93 3.21 1.98 -30.30
N ASP A 94 3.73 1.59 -29.13
CA ASP A 94 4.12 0.21 -28.84
C ASP A 94 2.91 -0.71 -28.58
N ILE A 95 1.77 -0.14 -28.19
CA ILE A 95 0.63 -0.90 -27.69
C ILE A 95 0.04 -1.88 -28.72
N PRO A 96 -0.17 -1.53 -30.00
CA PRO A 96 -0.73 -2.46 -30.97
C PRO A 96 0.11 -3.73 -31.13
N GLU A 97 1.44 -3.58 -31.27
CA GLU A 97 2.38 -4.71 -31.35
C GLU A 97 2.37 -5.51 -30.06
N LEU A 98 2.37 -4.85 -28.91
CA LEU A 98 2.38 -5.52 -27.62
C LEU A 98 1.12 -6.36 -27.39
N VAL A 99 -0.06 -5.84 -27.73
CA VAL A 99 -1.32 -6.58 -27.59
C VAL A 99 -1.33 -7.79 -28.52
N GLU A 100 -0.87 -7.62 -29.75
CA GLU A 100 -0.84 -8.70 -30.75
C GLU A 100 0.17 -9.79 -30.37
N GLU A 101 1.42 -9.44 -30.12
CA GLU A 101 2.46 -10.44 -29.85
C GLU A 101 2.34 -11.02 -28.44
N GLN A 102 2.33 -10.18 -27.40
CA GLN A 102 2.39 -10.66 -26.02
C GLN A 102 1.06 -11.23 -25.54
N LEU A 103 -0.07 -10.57 -25.86
CA LEU A 103 -1.37 -10.93 -25.26
C LEU A 103 -2.20 -11.90 -26.12
N MET A 104 -1.95 -11.98 -27.43
CA MET A 104 -2.62 -12.94 -28.31
C MET A 104 -1.73 -14.12 -28.68
N ASN A 105 -0.49 -13.84 -29.09
CA ASN A 105 0.42 -14.88 -29.59
C ASN A 105 1.32 -15.49 -28.49
N HIS A 106 1.36 -14.89 -27.30
CA HIS A 106 2.26 -15.26 -26.20
C HIS A 106 3.75 -15.17 -26.58
N ILE A 107 4.10 -14.20 -27.44
CA ILE A 107 5.46 -13.93 -27.90
C ILE A 107 5.94 -12.60 -27.28
N THR A 108 7.16 -12.59 -26.75
CA THR A 108 7.73 -11.38 -26.14
C THR A 108 8.12 -10.35 -27.19
N VAL A 109 7.89 -9.07 -26.88
CA VAL A 109 8.38 -7.96 -27.70
C VAL A 109 9.79 -7.56 -27.24
N ASP A 110 10.80 -8.28 -27.73
CA ASP A 110 12.19 -8.23 -27.24
C ASP A 110 12.81 -6.81 -27.20
N ARG A 111 12.41 -5.93 -28.12
CA ARG A 111 12.90 -4.54 -28.16
C ARG A 111 12.50 -3.72 -26.92
N LEU A 112 11.38 -4.08 -26.28
CA LEU A 112 10.79 -3.41 -25.12
C LEU A 112 11.21 -4.03 -23.78
N LEU A 113 11.83 -5.21 -23.79
CA LEU A 113 12.36 -5.87 -22.60
C LEU A 113 13.54 -5.09 -22.00
N PHE A 114 13.77 -5.26 -20.70
CA PHE A 114 14.93 -4.67 -20.04
C PHE A 114 16.24 -5.11 -20.73
N LYS A 115 17.09 -4.15 -21.10
CA LYS A 115 18.43 -4.40 -21.62
C LYS A 115 19.46 -4.19 -20.53
N ASP A 116 20.13 -5.25 -20.12
CA ASP A 116 21.17 -5.17 -19.11
C ASP A 116 22.32 -4.27 -19.61
N PRO A 117 22.74 -3.25 -18.84
CA PRO A 117 23.72 -2.28 -19.31
C PRO A 117 25.12 -2.88 -19.44
N ILE A 118 25.43 -3.99 -18.75
CA ILE A 118 26.75 -4.63 -18.72
C ILE A 118 26.81 -5.72 -19.80
N THR A 119 25.94 -6.72 -19.71
CA THR A 119 25.92 -7.89 -20.60
C THR A 119 25.28 -7.62 -21.95
N LYS A 120 24.54 -6.49 -22.08
CA LYS A 120 23.75 -6.10 -23.26
C LYS A 120 22.62 -7.06 -23.63
N LYS A 121 22.40 -8.11 -22.83
CA LYS A 121 21.31 -9.08 -23.02
C LYS A 121 19.96 -8.45 -22.69
N ARG A 122 18.92 -8.92 -23.38
CA ARG A 122 17.53 -8.65 -23.01
C ARG A 122 17.10 -9.67 -21.96
N ILE A 123 16.48 -9.20 -20.89
CA ILE A 123 15.97 -10.02 -19.79
C ILE A 123 14.46 -9.84 -19.77
N ALA A 124 13.74 -10.95 -19.92
CA ALA A 124 12.29 -10.94 -20.04
C ALA A 124 11.60 -10.86 -18.69
N ARG A 125 11.98 -11.73 -17.73
CA ARG A 125 11.31 -11.82 -16.44
C ARG A 125 11.83 -10.76 -15.47
N GLN A 126 10.91 -10.12 -14.73
CA GLN A 126 11.26 -9.11 -13.74
C GLN A 126 12.24 -9.64 -12.68
N ASP A 127 12.00 -10.85 -12.18
CA ASP A 127 12.77 -11.45 -11.08
C ASP A 127 14.21 -11.80 -11.50
N ASP A 128 14.47 -11.93 -12.80
CA ASP A 128 15.82 -12.24 -13.33
C ASP A 128 16.68 -10.98 -13.49
N ILE A 129 16.09 -9.78 -13.36
CA ILE A 129 16.81 -8.52 -13.48
C ILE A 129 17.56 -8.26 -12.17
N ALA A 130 18.88 -8.02 -12.26
CA ALA A 130 19.76 -7.76 -11.12
C ALA A 130 19.27 -6.65 -10.18
N PHE A 131 18.59 -5.64 -10.72
CA PHE A 131 17.97 -4.57 -9.92
C PHE A 131 16.96 -5.13 -8.90
N PHE A 132 16.11 -6.10 -9.28
CA PHE A 132 15.06 -6.63 -8.41
C PHE A 132 15.51 -7.85 -7.60
N SER A 133 16.30 -8.76 -8.18
CA SER A 133 16.66 -10.05 -7.57
C SER A 133 17.42 -9.95 -6.24
N HIS A 134 18.08 -8.83 -5.98
CA HIS A 134 18.82 -8.59 -4.73
C HIS A 134 18.03 -7.79 -3.69
N GLN A 135 16.75 -7.48 -3.96
CA GLN A 135 15.90 -6.72 -3.04
C GLN A 135 15.08 -7.65 -2.13
N MET A 136 14.83 -7.19 -0.91
CA MET A 136 13.88 -7.82 0.02
C MET A 136 12.81 -6.79 0.42
N PRO A 137 11.78 -6.57 -0.43
CA PRO A 137 10.79 -5.51 -0.20
C PRO A 137 9.85 -5.90 0.94
N ARG A 138 10.17 -5.51 2.18
CA ARG A 138 9.32 -5.77 3.36
C ARG A 138 8.20 -4.73 3.50
N ALA A 139 8.56 -3.45 3.57
CA ALA A 139 7.60 -2.35 3.61
C ALA A 139 6.84 -2.21 2.29
N LEU A 140 7.52 -2.45 1.17
CA LEU A 140 6.99 -2.35 -0.19
C LEU A 140 6.60 -3.72 -0.78
N ARG A 141 6.21 -4.70 0.04
CA ARG A 141 5.93 -6.08 -0.40
C ARG A 141 4.86 -6.20 -1.49
N ASN A 142 3.93 -5.23 -1.54
CA ASN A 142 2.82 -5.19 -2.49
C ASN A 142 3.11 -4.29 -3.71
N LYS A 143 4.31 -3.69 -3.80
CA LYS A 143 4.65 -2.75 -4.87
C LYS A 143 4.51 -3.43 -6.23
N GLY A 144 3.84 -2.78 -7.17
CA GLY A 144 3.63 -3.33 -8.51
C GLY A 144 2.74 -4.57 -8.59
N LEU A 145 2.06 -4.98 -7.50
CA LEU A 145 1.24 -6.21 -7.46
C LEU A 145 -0.26 -5.95 -7.28
N ILE A 146 -0.63 -4.86 -6.61
CA ILE A 146 -2.02 -4.53 -6.27
C ILE A 146 -2.47 -3.22 -6.93
N ASP A 147 -3.78 -3.09 -7.16
CA ASP A 147 -4.40 -1.78 -7.36
C ASP A 147 -4.50 -1.05 -6.01
N PRO A 148 -3.79 0.09 -5.82
CA PRO A 148 -3.79 0.83 -4.56
C PRO A 148 -5.14 1.50 -4.24
N GLU A 149 -6.03 1.62 -5.22
CA GLU A 149 -7.39 2.16 -5.06
C GLU A 149 -8.43 1.06 -4.81
N ASN A 150 -8.02 -0.21 -4.67
CA ASN A 150 -8.90 -1.35 -4.40
C ASN A 150 -8.49 -2.14 -3.14
N ILE A 151 -9.17 -1.89 -2.03
CA ILE A 151 -8.96 -2.61 -0.77
C ILE A 151 -9.06 -4.15 -0.87
N ASP A 152 -9.85 -4.68 -1.81
CA ASP A 152 -9.98 -6.14 -1.94
C ASP A 152 -8.65 -6.79 -2.39
N ASP A 153 -7.82 -6.08 -3.15
CA ASP A 153 -6.49 -6.55 -3.55
C ASP A 153 -5.54 -6.58 -2.35
N TYR A 154 -5.58 -5.55 -1.48
CA TYR A 154 -4.81 -5.54 -0.24
C TYR A 154 -5.23 -6.70 0.68
N ILE A 155 -6.54 -6.96 0.82
CA ILE A 155 -7.07 -8.08 1.61
C ILE A 155 -6.64 -9.43 1.02
N ALA A 156 -6.58 -9.56 -0.30
CA ALA A 156 -6.09 -10.78 -0.96
C ALA A 156 -4.60 -11.05 -0.65
N GLN A 157 -3.82 -9.99 -0.45
CA GLN A 157 -2.41 -10.02 -0.02
C GLN A 157 -2.26 -9.97 1.52
N ASP A 158 -3.16 -10.64 2.23
CA ASP A 158 -3.14 -10.81 3.70
C ASP A 158 -3.36 -9.52 4.51
N GLY A 159 -3.79 -8.46 3.86
CA GLY A 159 -4.13 -7.18 4.48
C GLY A 159 -5.21 -7.30 5.55
N TYR A 160 -5.04 -6.54 6.63
CA TYR A 160 -5.92 -6.49 7.80
C TYR A 160 -5.98 -7.76 8.66
N LEU A 161 -5.28 -8.85 8.30
CA LEU A 161 -5.22 -10.03 9.15
C LEU A 161 -4.44 -9.77 10.45
N ALA A 162 -3.40 -8.93 10.40
CA ALA A 162 -2.64 -8.56 11.59
C ALA A 162 -3.50 -7.69 12.51
N LEU A 163 -4.29 -6.78 11.96
CA LEU A 163 -5.29 -6.02 12.72
C LEU A 163 -6.31 -6.95 13.40
N ALA A 164 -6.85 -7.94 12.67
CA ALA A 164 -7.81 -8.90 13.21
C ALA A 164 -7.19 -9.75 14.35
N LYS A 165 -5.95 -10.21 14.19
CA LYS A 165 -5.21 -10.90 15.26
C LYS A 165 -5.04 -10.00 16.48
N THR A 166 -4.65 -8.75 16.25
CA THR A 166 -4.40 -7.76 17.30
C THR A 166 -5.64 -7.54 18.15
N LEU A 167 -6.79 -7.25 17.52
CA LEU A 167 -8.05 -6.97 18.22
C LEU A 167 -8.59 -8.17 19.03
N ASN A 168 -8.43 -9.38 18.50
CA ASN A 168 -9.07 -10.56 19.09
C ASN A 168 -8.18 -11.36 20.05
N LYS A 169 -6.85 -11.23 19.93
CA LYS A 169 -5.91 -12.19 20.55
C LYS A 169 -4.75 -11.52 21.29
N MET A 170 -4.67 -10.19 21.32
CA MET A 170 -3.55 -9.48 21.94
C MET A 170 -4.03 -8.35 22.84
N SER A 171 -3.42 -8.24 24.03
CA SER A 171 -3.55 -7.05 24.86
C SER A 171 -2.63 -5.92 24.36
N PRO A 172 -2.90 -4.65 24.71
CA PRO A 172 -2.01 -3.53 24.41
C PRO A 172 -0.54 -3.78 24.79
N GLU A 173 -0.31 -4.40 25.95
CA GLU A 173 1.03 -4.79 26.45
C GLU A 173 1.69 -5.78 25.51
N GLN A 174 0.97 -6.83 25.08
CA GLN A 174 1.50 -7.85 24.18
C GLN A 174 1.86 -7.26 22.81
N ILE A 175 1.10 -6.27 22.32
CA ILE A 175 1.41 -5.57 21.07
C ILE A 175 2.71 -4.77 21.23
N VAL A 176 2.84 -4.02 22.33
CA VAL A 176 4.07 -3.27 22.63
C VAL A 176 5.28 -4.19 22.77
N ASP A 177 5.13 -5.33 23.43
CA ASP A 177 6.21 -6.31 23.58
C ASP A 177 6.61 -6.94 22.25
N GLU A 178 5.65 -7.23 21.36
CA GLU A 178 5.94 -7.69 20.00
C GLU A 178 6.74 -6.62 19.22
N MET A 179 6.36 -5.35 19.35
CA MET A 179 7.10 -4.25 18.72
C MET A 179 8.52 -4.09 19.29
N LYS A 180 8.72 -4.30 20.60
CA LYS A 180 10.07 -4.32 21.21
C LYS A 180 10.90 -5.50 20.68
N LYS A 181 10.32 -6.70 20.61
CA LYS A 181 10.97 -7.91 20.09
C LYS A 181 11.38 -7.78 18.62
N SER A 182 10.58 -7.07 17.82
CA SER A 182 10.89 -6.85 16.40
C SER A 182 12.19 -6.07 16.16
N GLY A 183 12.63 -5.27 17.14
CA GLY A 183 13.79 -4.40 17.01
C GLY A 183 13.59 -3.24 16.02
N ILE A 184 12.36 -2.97 15.55
CA ILE A 184 12.11 -1.89 14.60
C ILE A 184 12.41 -0.52 15.23
N ARG A 185 13.06 0.33 14.43
CA ARG A 185 13.49 1.67 14.82
C ARG A 185 12.76 2.71 13.98
N GLY A 186 12.65 3.93 14.49
CA GLY A 186 12.04 5.04 13.76
C GLY A 186 12.78 5.33 12.47
N ARG A 187 12.05 5.39 11.36
CA ARG A 187 12.61 5.45 10.00
C ARG A 187 12.75 6.86 9.43
N GLY A 188 12.21 7.87 10.12
CA GLY A 188 12.44 9.29 9.80
C GLY A 188 13.79 9.83 10.28
N GLY A 189 14.87 9.04 10.21
CA GLY A 189 16.24 9.47 10.52
C GLY A 189 16.71 9.25 11.96
N ALA A 190 15.94 9.61 12.99
CA ALA A 190 16.40 9.58 14.39
C ALA A 190 16.66 8.16 14.95
N GLY A 191 16.10 7.11 14.34
CA GLY A 191 16.40 5.72 14.71
C GLY A 191 16.00 5.34 16.14
N PHE A 192 15.08 6.03 16.80
CA PHE A 192 14.65 5.67 18.15
C PHE A 192 13.87 4.34 18.15
N PRO A 193 14.08 3.41 19.11
CA PRO A 193 13.35 2.14 19.16
C PRO A 193 11.82 2.34 19.24
N THR A 194 11.08 1.86 18.23
CA THR A 194 9.64 2.13 18.09
C THR A 194 8.84 1.47 19.22
N GLY A 195 9.18 0.23 19.60
CA GLY A 195 8.51 -0.46 20.70
C GLY A 195 8.66 0.25 22.06
N LEU A 196 9.81 0.89 22.31
CA LEU A 196 10.02 1.68 23.53
C LEU A 196 9.19 2.97 23.51
N LYS A 197 9.11 3.64 22.34
CA LYS A 197 8.27 4.83 22.16
C LYS A 197 6.80 4.52 22.40
N TRP A 198 6.31 3.38 21.90
CA TRP A 198 4.94 2.94 22.13
C TRP A 198 4.67 2.63 23.60
N ASP A 199 5.62 2.01 24.30
CA ASP A 199 5.47 1.72 25.73
C ASP A 199 5.35 3.00 26.57
N PHE A 200 6.19 4.01 26.31
CA PHE A 200 6.08 5.31 26.98
C PHE A 200 4.72 5.97 26.75
N ALA A 201 4.21 5.94 25.52
CA ALA A 201 2.89 6.49 25.22
C ALA A 201 1.75 5.68 25.87
N ARG A 202 1.85 4.35 25.89
CA ARG A 202 0.88 3.48 26.57
C ARG A 202 0.83 3.76 28.07
N GLN A 203 1.99 3.95 28.72
CA GLN A 203 2.11 4.22 30.15
C GLN A 203 1.65 5.62 30.58
N SER A 204 1.47 6.55 29.63
CA SER A 204 0.91 7.87 29.91
C SER A 204 -0.47 7.75 30.58
N LYS A 205 -0.70 8.55 31.63
CA LYS A 205 -1.96 8.62 32.39
C LYS A 205 -3.01 9.51 31.73
N GLU A 206 -2.66 10.18 30.63
CA GLU A 206 -3.59 11.03 29.88
C GLU A 206 -4.71 10.18 29.27
N GLU A 207 -5.95 10.65 29.41
CA GLU A 207 -7.15 10.01 28.85
C GLU A 207 -7.18 10.10 27.32
N VAL A 208 -6.65 11.19 26.76
CA VAL A 208 -6.64 11.43 25.31
C VAL A 208 -5.24 11.22 24.76
N LYS A 209 -5.12 10.26 23.84
CA LYS A 209 -3.88 9.92 23.14
C LYS A 209 -4.08 9.95 21.63
N TYR A 210 -2.99 10.21 20.91
CA TYR A 210 -3.00 10.36 19.47
C TYR A 210 -1.95 9.48 18.78
N VAL A 211 -2.28 9.00 17.58
CA VAL A 211 -1.30 8.44 16.63
C VAL A 211 -1.09 9.45 15.49
N LEU A 212 0.14 9.88 15.28
CA LEU A 212 0.50 10.78 14.20
C LEU A 212 1.34 10.03 13.17
N CYS A 213 1.01 10.11 11.89
CA CYS A 213 1.90 9.74 10.81
C CYS A 213 2.52 11.02 10.25
N ASN A 214 3.85 11.13 10.27
CA ASN A 214 4.54 12.20 9.56
C ASN A 214 4.92 11.70 8.17
N ALA A 215 4.26 12.25 7.15
CA ALA A 215 4.47 11.98 5.72
C ALA A 215 4.78 13.29 4.95
N ASP A 216 5.53 14.19 5.59
CA ASP A 216 6.00 15.42 4.96
C ASP A 216 7.18 15.21 4.00
N GLU A 217 7.95 14.13 4.18
CA GLU A 217 9.11 13.70 3.37
C GLU A 217 9.80 14.87 2.64
N GLY A 218 10.36 15.79 3.43
CA GLY A 218 10.89 17.08 2.96
C GLY A 218 12.30 16.99 2.34
N ASP A 219 13.02 15.90 2.59
CA ASP A 219 14.42 15.75 2.20
C ASP A 219 14.57 15.56 0.67
N PRO A 220 15.46 16.31 0.00
CA PRO A 220 15.70 16.12 -1.44
C PRO A 220 16.14 14.70 -1.77
N GLY A 221 15.46 14.07 -2.73
CA GLY A 221 15.75 12.71 -3.18
C GLY A 221 15.05 11.62 -2.36
N ALA A 222 14.38 11.93 -1.26
CA ALA A 222 13.52 11.00 -0.55
C ALA A 222 12.15 10.87 -1.24
N PHE A 223 11.69 9.64 -1.42
CA PHE A 223 10.37 9.32 -1.96
C PHE A 223 9.84 7.96 -1.45
N MET A 224 10.40 7.45 -0.36
CA MET A 224 10.02 6.18 0.26
C MET A 224 8.61 6.26 0.86
N ASP A 225 8.32 7.33 1.59
CA ASP A 225 6.99 7.54 2.18
C ASP A 225 5.97 7.67 1.04
N ARG A 226 6.25 8.54 0.07
CA ARG A 226 5.42 8.69 -1.14
C ARG A 226 5.14 7.33 -1.80
N SER A 227 6.16 6.48 -1.95
CA SER A 227 6.02 5.18 -2.59
C SER A 227 5.05 4.27 -1.83
N ILE A 228 5.07 4.28 -0.49
CA ILE A 228 4.13 3.51 0.33
C ILE A 228 2.71 4.07 0.18
N LEU A 229 2.55 5.40 0.32
CA LEU A 229 1.23 6.03 0.26
C LEU A 229 0.55 5.87 -1.10
N GLU A 230 1.33 5.92 -2.18
CA GLU A 230 0.82 5.74 -3.53
C GLU A 230 0.59 4.27 -3.86
N ALA A 231 1.39 3.34 -3.34
CA ALA A 231 1.34 1.93 -3.76
C ALA A 231 0.52 1.01 -2.85
N ASP A 232 0.45 1.33 -1.56
CA ASP A 232 -0.22 0.49 -0.56
C ASP A 232 -0.71 1.36 0.62
N PRO A 233 -1.67 2.29 0.40
CA PRO A 233 -2.16 3.16 1.46
C PRO A 233 -2.83 2.38 2.60
N HIS A 234 -3.40 1.21 2.33
CA HIS A 234 -4.04 0.39 3.36
C HIS A 234 -3.06 -0.18 4.38
N CYS A 235 -1.80 -0.45 4.00
CA CYS A 235 -0.79 -0.89 4.95
C CYS A 235 -0.48 0.18 6.02
N LEU A 236 -0.49 1.46 5.63
CA LEU A 236 -0.37 2.57 6.57
C LEU A 236 -1.55 2.58 7.54
N LEU A 237 -2.78 2.51 7.02
CA LEU A 237 -3.99 2.55 7.84
C LEU A 237 -4.02 1.40 8.85
N GLU A 238 -3.65 0.19 8.41
CA GLU A 238 -3.53 -0.98 9.28
C GLU A 238 -2.49 -0.75 10.38
N GLY A 239 -1.29 -0.29 10.03
CA GLY A 239 -0.22 -0.01 11.00
C GLY A 239 -0.61 1.05 12.02
N MET A 240 -1.24 2.15 11.58
CA MET A 240 -1.72 3.20 12.47
C MET A 240 -2.82 2.70 13.41
N THR A 241 -3.71 1.82 12.93
CA THR A 241 -4.78 1.25 13.75
C THR A 241 -4.22 0.31 14.81
N ILE A 242 -3.23 -0.53 14.46
CA ILE A 242 -2.53 -1.39 15.42
C ILE A 242 -1.81 -0.55 16.48
N ALA A 243 -1.13 0.52 16.07
CA ALA A 243 -0.50 1.46 17.00
C ALA A 243 -1.52 2.11 17.94
N ALA A 244 -2.68 2.49 17.42
CA ALA A 244 -3.75 3.08 18.20
C ALA A 244 -4.28 2.12 19.26
N ILE A 245 -4.43 0.84 18.93
CA ILE A 245 -4.81 -0.21 19.90
C ILE A 245 -3.71 -0.36 20.97
N ALA A 246 -2.44 -0.43 20.57
CA ALA A 246 -1.31 -0.62 21.48
C ALA A 246 -1.16 0.48 22.53
N ILE A 247 -1.43 1.73 22.15
CA ILE A 247 -1.32 2.88 23.06
C ILE A 247 -2.66 3.36 23.62
N GLN A 248 -3.77 2.75 23.19
CA GLN A 248 -5.14 3.15 23.52
C GLN A 248 -5.49 4.58 23.04
N ALA A 249 -5.12 4.92 21.80
CA ALA A 249 -5.50 6.17 21.15
C ALA A 249 -6.81 6.01 20.37
N SER A 250 -7.69 7.02 20.44
CA SER A 250 -8.96 7.04 19.70
C SER A 250 -8.94 7.92 18.45
N LYS A 251 -7.88 8.71 18.27
CA LYS A 251 -7.70 9.66 17.17
C LYS A 251 -6.33 9.52 16.57
N GLY A 252 -6.26 9.65 15.24
CA GLY A 252 -4.99 9.76 14.54
C GLY A 252 -5.03 10.72 13.37
N TYR A 253 -3.85 11.18 12.99
CA TYR A 253 -3.66 12.15 11.93
C TYR A 253 -2.54 11.71 11.01
N ILE A 254 -2.75 11.83 9.70
CA ILE A 254 -1.68 11.73 8.71
C ILE A 254 -1.36 13.14 8.27
N TYR A 255 -0.18 13.64 8.65
CA TYR A 255 0.36 14.87 8.11
C TYR A 255 1.05 14.56 6.80
N CYS A 256 0.41 14.91 5.68
CA CYS A 256 0.92 14.67 4.33
C CYS A 256 1.15 16.01 3.65
N ARG A 257 2.32 16.18 3.05
CA ARG A 257 2.66 17.40 2.31
C ARG A 257 1.71 17.60 1.13
N THR A 258 1.40 18.85 0.79
CA THR A 258 0.41 19.16 -0.25
C THR A 258 0.91 18.81 -1.65
N GLU A 259 2.21 18.62 -1.87
CA GLU A 259 2.79 18.26 -3.16
C GLU A 259 2.53 16.80 -3.56
N TYR A 260 2.13 15.94 -2.61
CA TYR A 260 1.82 14.53 -2.87
C TYR A 260 0.35 14.30 -3.21
N GLN A 261 -0.13 14.99 -4.25
CA GLN A 261 -1.54 14.98 -4.68
C GLN A 261 -2.08 13.57 -4.94
N LEU A 262 -1.31 12.71 -5.61
CA LEU A 262 -1.71 11.32 -5.88
C LEU A 262 -1.84 10.51 -4.58
N ALA A 263 -0.88 10.66 -3.66
CA ALA A 263 -0.91 10.01 -2.37
C ALA A 263 -2.13 10.44 -1.54
N ILE A 264 -2.43 11.74 -1.50
CA ILE A 264 -3.59 12.29 -0.79
C ILE A 264 -4.88 11.68 -1.33
N LYS A 265 -5.06 11.68 -2.66
CA LYS A 265 -6.23 11.07 -3.31
C LYS A 265 -6.38 9.59 -2.92
N ARG A 266 -5.30 8.80 -3.01
CA ARG A 266 -5.32 7.36 -2.69
C ARG A 266 -5.58 7.10 -1.20
N LEU A 267 -5.04 7.95 -0.31
CA LEU A 267 -5.34 7.89 1.12
C LEU A 267 -6.82 8.16 1.42
N GLU A 268 -7.43 9.16 0.79
CA GLU A 268 -8.86 9.47 0.98
C GLU A 268 -9.75 8.31 0.52
N ILE A 269 -9.42 7.70 -0.62
CA ILE A 269 -10.08 6.47 -1.11
C ILE A 269 -9.92 5.34 -0.08
N ALA A 270 -8.69 5.08 0.37
CA ALA A 270 -8.39 4.00 1.30
C ALA A 270 -9.09 4.20 2.66
N ILE A 271 -9.13 5.42 3.20
CA ILE A 271 -9.84 5.75 4.43
C ILE A 271 -11.35 5.51 4.27
N THR A 272 -11.92 5.92 3.14
CA THR A 272 -13.34 5.73 2.83
C THR A 272 -13.69 4.24 2.72
N GLN A 273 -12.86 3.48 2.00
CA GLN A 273 -13.02 2.04 1.87
C GLN A 273 -12.88 1.32 3.22
N ALA A 274 -11.85 1.62 4.00
CA ALA A 274 -11.62 1.03 5.32
C ALA A 274 -12.81 1.30 6.27
N LYS A 275 -13.35 2.53 6.29
CA LYS A 275 -14.57 2.87 7.04
C LYS A 275 -15.78 2.05 6.56
N SER A 276 -15.97 1.93 5.25
CA SER A 276 -17.10 1.20 4.65
C SER A 276 -17.09 -0.30 4.98
N TYR A 277 -15.90 -0.88 5.11
CA TYR A 277 -15.69 -2.28 5.50
C TYR A 277 -15.65 -2.49 7.01
N GLY A 278 -15.73 -1.41 7.82
CA GLY A 278 -15.63 -1.50 9.28
C GLY A 278 -14.22 -1.85 9.78
N LEU A 279 -13.19 -1.54 8.99
CA LEU A 279 -11.77 -1.70 9.32
C LEU A 279 -11.16 -0.43 9.95
N LEU A 280 -11.93 0.66 9.98
CA LEU A 280 -11.60 1.93 10.59
C LEU A 280 -12.89 2.57 11.15
N GLY A 281 -12.78 3.46 12.13
CA GLY A 281 -13.92 4.12 12.77
C GLY A 281 -14.40 3.38 14.02
N LYS A 282 -15.70 3.46 14.33
CA LYS A 282 -16.32 2.82 15.49
C LYS A 282 -16.43 1.31 15.31
N ASP A 283 -16.13 0.55 16.35
CA ASP A 283 -16.33 -0.91 16.45
C ASP A 283 -15.65 -1.70 15.33
N ILE A 284 -14.34 -1.56 15.25
CA ILE A 284 -13.51 -2.17 14.20
C ILE A 284 -13.69 -3.69 14.19
N LEU A 285 -13.92 -4.24 12.99
CA LEU A 285 -14.25 -5.65 12.74
C LEU A 285 -15.48 -6.17 13.51
N ASN A 286 -16.33 -5.26 13.99
CA ASN A 286 -17.52 -5.56 14.77
C ASN A 286 -17.21 -6.48 15.98
N THR A 287 -16.03 -6.26 16.57
CA THR A 287 -15.48 -7.07 17.65
C THR A 287 -16.14 -6.77 18.99
N GLY A 288 -16.79 -5.61 19.13
CA GLY A 288 -17.24 -5.10 20.42
C GLY A 288 -16.07 -4.82 21.37
N TYR A 289 -14.83 -4.77 20.86
CA TYR A 289 -13.64 -4.56 21.67
C TYR A 289 -13.74 -3.19 22.36
N SER A 290 -13.90 -3.19 23.68
CA SER A 290 -13.81 -1.99 24.51
C SER A 290 -12.44 -2.00 25.17
N GLY A 291 -11.62 -0.97 24.93
CA GLY A 291 -10.34 -0.85 25.63
C GLY A 291 -10.56 -0.71 27.16
N PRO A 292 -9.53 -0.93 27.99
CA PRO A 292 -9.63 -0.81 29.45
C PRO A 292 -10.21 0.52 29.97
N GLN A 293 -10.16 1.57 29.15
CA GLN A 293 -10.64 2.93 29.47
C GLN A 293 -11.91 3.35 28.71
N CYS A 294 -12.50 2.50 27.86
CA CYS A 294 -13.76 2.82 27.17
C CYS A 294 -14.90 1.94 27.70
N GLN A 295 -15.99 2.57 28.15
CA GLN A 295 -17.25 1.87 28.43
C GLN A 295 -18.00 1.47 27.13
N ASP A 296 -17.63 2.09 26.00
CA ASP A 296 -18.10 1.79 24.64
C ASP A 296 -17.04 1.06 23.79
N SER A 297 -17.45 0.46 22.68
CA SER A 297 -16.51 -0.17 21.73
C SER A 297 -15.47 0.84 21.19
N PHE A 298 -14.22 0.41 21.16
CA PHE A 298 -13.06 1.14 20.65
C PHE A 298 -13.35 1.71 19.26
N SER A 299 -12.96 2.97 19.10
CA SER A 299 -13.06 3.66 17.84
C SER A 299 -11.74 4.34 17.53
N PHE A 300 -11.29 4.22 16.29
CA PHE A 300 -10.12 4.94 15.80
C PHE A 300 -10.52 5.76 14.57
N ASN A 301 -10.49 7.07 14.72
CA ASN A 301 -10.79 8.01 13.63
C ASN A 301 -9.50 8.57 13.06
N LEU A 302 -9.36 8.48 11.75
CA LEU A 302 -8.21 8.99 11.02
C LEU A 302 -8.62 10.12 10.08
N SER A 303 -7.80 11.17 10.06
CA SER A 303 -7.92 12.31 9.16
C SER A 303 -6.57 12.65 8.53
N VAL A 304 -6.59 13.11 7.28
CA VAL A 304 -5.42 13.71 6.62
C VAL A 304 -5.40 15.20 6.93
N ILE A 305 -4.22 15.74 7.25
CA ILE A 305 -4.02 17.15 7.60
C ILE A 305 -2.86 17.72 6.78
N PHE A 306 -2.97 19.01 6.43
CA PHE A 306 -2.02 19.71 5.56
C PHE A 306 -1.26 20.84 6.27
N HIS A 307 -1.82 21.37 7.36
CA HIS A 307 -1.25 22.47 8.13
C HIS A 307 -1.25 22.10 9.62
N PHE A 308 -0.08 22.11 10.24
CA PHE A 308 0.06 21.80 11.67
C PHE A 308 -0.66 22.81 12.59
N GLU A 309 -0.98 24.01 12.11
CA GLU A 309 -1.65 25.05 12.91
C GLU A 309 -3.00 24.58 13.48
N ASN A 310 -3.76 23.76 12.74
CA ASN A 310 -5.03 23.21 13.21
C ASN A 310 -4.88 22.12 14.28
N VAL A 311 -3.66 21.63 14.53
CA VAL A 311 -3.39 20.52 15.44
C VAL A 311 -2.43 20.90 16.56
N ARG A 312 -1.75 22.05 16.45
CA ARG A 312 -0.80 22.58 17.44
C ARG A 312 -1.42 22.76 18.83
N ASN A 313 -2.69 23.15 18.88
CA ASN A 313 -3.45 23.29 20.13
C ASN A 313 -3.95 21.95 20.72
N SER A 314 -3.88 20.85 19.96
CA SER A 314 -4.34 19.51 20.38
C SER A 314 -3.19 18.51 20.58
N VAL A 315 -2.04 18.69 19.92
CA VAL A 315 -0.88 17.77 19.91
C VAL A 315 0.23 18.22 20.86
N SER A 316 0.00 19.27 21.66
CA SER A 316 0.83 19.56 22.84
C SER A 316 0.75 18.47 23.92
N ARG A 317 -0.09 17.44 23.72
CA ARG A 317 -0.27 16.29 24.60
C ARG A 317 0.15 15.00 23.89
N PHE A 318 0.95 14.20 24.59
CA PHE A 318 1.68 12.99 24.16
C PHE A 318 1.01 12.17 23.03
N GLY A 319 1.73 11.99 21.92
CA GLY A 319 1.34 11.13 20.81
C GLY A 319 2.50 10.30 20.27
N VAL A 320 2.19 9.18 19.63
CA VAL A 320 3.20 8.39 18.91
C VAL A 320 3.26 8.89 17.47
N GLN A 321 4.41 9.44 17.09
CA GLN A 321 4.73 9.66 15.69
C GLN A 321 5.27 8.37 15.06
N ILE A 322 4.58 7.88 14.05
CA ILE A 322 5.01 6.82 13.14
C ILE A 322 5.61 7.53 11.91
N CYS A 323 6.85 7.17 11.58
CA CYS A 323 7.49 7.52 10.32
C CYS A 323 7.78 6.21 9.63
N PHE A 324 7.39 6.11 8.36
CA PHE A 324 7.81 5.01 7.51
C PHE A 324 9.17 5.37 6.92
N GLY A 325 9.82 4.38 6.32
CA GLY A 325 11.13 4.48 5.71
C GLY A 325 11.81 3.13 5.73
N ASP A 326 12.61 2.90 4.70
CA ASP A 326 13.42 1.72 4.36
C ASP A 326 13.12 0.38 5.07
#